data_AF-A0AAW1VG90-F1
#
_entry.id   AF-A0AAW1VG90-F1
#
_cell.length_a   1.000
_cell.length_b   1.000
_cell.length_c   1.000
_cell.angle_alpha   90.00
_cell.angle_beta   90.00
_cell.angle_gamma   90.00
#
_symmetry.space_group_name_H-M   'P 1'
#
loop_
_entity.id
_entity.type
_entity.pdbx_description
1 polymer ?
#
loop_
_entity_poly.entity_id
_entity_poly.type
_entity_poly.pdbx_seq_one_letter_code
_entity_poly.pdbx_strand_id
1 'polypeptide(L)'
;MHTPESTPPRSNSPANTDEVHLISRAYCRSSTPQRSTSRENIPNSTTSAAVRGRKQVKRNRSKLFRDNIKLKKQLEAVNKRYEKYKKRYNREKRKRFQNEDGSQANQQKYEILSNAIKKRYKNEKNRREKYVIQKIFEEKTVKSSRQKIQIIKECLAVDQGYIRKKQPVFKEKVIRFKIKEFFDRDDISRATAGKKETVSLKKTKMQKRYLLDNMKNLYVSFKRENPALRCSYKTFTR
;
A
#
# COMPACT_ATOMS: atom_id res chain seq x y z
N MET A 1 -31.51 2.21 -34.05
CA MET A 1 -30.82 3.51 -33.87
C MET A 1 -29.36 3.21 -33.55
N HIS A 2 -28.56 2.89 -34.58
CA HIS A 2 -27.13 2.57 -34.44
C HIS A 2 -26.31 3.86 -34.54
N THR A 3 -25.54 4.17 -33.51
CA THR A 3 -24.56 5.27 -33.53
C THR A 3 -23.24 4.77 -34.12
N PRO A 4 -22.64 5.48 -35.09
CA PRO A 4 -21.37 5.07 -35.68
C PRO A 4 -20.19 5.38 -34.75
N GLU A 5 -19.25 4.45 -34.75
CA GLU A 5 -18.02 4.42 -33.96
C GLU A 5 -17.02 5.46 -34.51
N SER A 6 -16.66 6.43 -33.66
CA SER A 6 -15.74 7.52 -33.99
C SER A 6 -14.29 7.09 -33.76
N THR A 7 -13.58 6.78 -34.85
CA THR A 7 -12.14 6.50 -34.83
C THR A 7 -11.35 7.82 -34.82
N PRO A 8 -10.34 7.99 -33.94
CA PRO A 8 -9.55 9.22 -33.92
C PRO A 8 -8.54 9.30 -35.09
N PRO A 9 -8.18 10.52 -35.54
CA PRO A 9 -7.29 10.72 -36.67
C PRO A 9 -5.84 10.35 -36.34
N ARG A 10 -5.21 9.64 -37.27
CA ARG A 10 -3.81 9.22 -37.24
C ARG A 10 -2.92 10.43 -37.50
N SER A 11 -2.19 10.88 -36.48
CA SER A 11 -1.25 12.00 -36.61
C SER A 11 -0.01 11.59 -37.41
N ASN A 12 0.09 12.07 -38.65
CA ASN A 12 1.29 11.97 -39.47
C ASN A 12 2.40 12.81 -38.82
N SER A 13 3.50 12.15 -38.44
CA SER A 13 4.72 12.82 -37.99
C SER A 13 5.52 13.27 -39.23
N PRO A 14 6.11 14.47 -39.22
CA PRO A 14 6.94 14.92 -40.33
C PRO A 14 8.25 14.13 -40.36
N ALA A 15 8.57 13.60 -41.54
CA ALA A 15 9.89 13.08 -41.86
C ALA A 15 10.88 14.25 -41.79
N ASN A 16 11.72 14.26 -40.76
CA ASN A 16 12.78 15.25 -40.64
C ASN A 16 13.99 14.74 -41.44
N THR A 17 14.25 15.44 -42.53
CA THR A 17 15.39 15.29 -43.42
C THR A 17 16.67 15.71 -42.71
N ASP A 18 17.37 14.75 -42.09
CA ASP A 18 18.79 14.91 -41.72
C ASP A 18 19.65 14.55 -42.94
N GLU A 19 19.59 15.41 -43.94
CA GLU A 19 20.43 15.39 -45.13
C GLU A 19 21.53 16.45 -44.98
N VAL A 20 22.52 16.22 -44.11
CA VAL A 20 23.75 17.02 -44.16
C VAL A 20 24.97 16.19 -43.78
N HIS A 21 25.90 16.11 -44.75
CA HIS A 21 27.30 15.69 -44.64
C HIS A 21 27.64 14.20 -44.76
N LEU A 22 27.26 13.60 -45.89
CA LEU A 22 28.10 12.60 -46.58
C LEU A 22 29.11 13.32 -47.49
N ILE A 23 30.16 13.89 -46.92
CA ILE A 23 31.37 14.23 -47.69
C ILE A 23 32.57 13.86 -46.84
N SER A 24 33.14 12.68 -47.11
CA SER A 24 34.58 12.39 -47.06
C SER A 24 34.80 10.91 -46.83
N ARG A 25 35.06 10.17 -47.91
CA ARG A 25 36.08 9.10 -48.00
C ARG A 25 35.94 8.36 -49.32
N ALA A 26 36.23 9.06 -50.39
CA ALA A 26 36.73 8.45 -51.61
C ALA A 26 37.82 9.38 -52.15
N TYR A 27 38.79 8.79 -52.83
CA TYR A 27 39.95 9.41 -53.50
C TYR A 27 41.27 9.45 -52.70
N CYS A 28 42.21 8.69 -53.30
CA CYS A 28 43.66 8.83 -53.25
C CYS A 28 44.42 8.08 -52.14
N ARG A 29 44.32 6.74 -52.16
CA ARG A 29 45.52 5.90 -52.12
C ARG A 29 46.14 5.90 -53.51
N SER A 30 47.24 6.63 -53.72
CA SER A 30 48.32 6.26 -54.62
C SER A 30 49.41 7.35 -54.67
N SER A 31 50.64 6.89 -54.46
CA SER A 31 51.87 7.48 -55.02
C SER A 31 52.33 8.83 -54.48
N THR A 32 52.81 8.84 -53.23
CA THR A 32 53.87 9.79 -52.88
C THR A 32 55.18 9.29 -53.51
N PRO A 33 55.88 10.09 -54.33
CA PRO A 33 57.19 9.72 -54.84
C PRO A 33 58.17 9.59 -53.68
N GLN A 34 58.96 8.51 -53.67
CA GLN A 34 60.14 8.42 -52.82
C GLN A 34 61.10 9.55 -53.21
N ARG A 35 61.13 10.61 -52.40
CA ARG A 35 62.15 11.64 -52.53
C ARG A 35 63.39 11.16 -51.78
N SER A 36 64.27 10.50 -52.51
CA SER A 36 65.68 10.36 -52.14
C SER A 36 66.30 11.76 -52.13
N THR A 37 66.58 12.28 -50.94
CA THR A 37 67.51 13.40 -50.78
C THR A 37 68.41 13.08 -49.62
N SER A 38 69.69 12.94 -49.97
CA SER A 38 70.86 13.04 -49.10
C SER A 38 70.58 13.85 -47.85
N ARG A 39 70.75 13.19 -46.70
CA ARG A 39 70.69 13.79 -45.39
C ARG A 39 72.00 14.55 -45.16
N GLU A 40 72.10 15.74 -45.73
CA GLU A 40 73.11 16.70 -45.30
C GLU A 40 72.73 17.17 -43.88
N ASN A 41 73.59 16.86 -42.92
CA ASN A 41 73.52 17.36 -41.55
C ASN A 41 73.78 18.87 -41.57
N ILE A 42 72.73 19.66 -41.82
CA ILE A 42 72.78 21.11 -41.56
C ILE A 42 72.74 21.30 -40.03
N PRO A 43 73.80 21.85 -39.43
CA PRO A 43 73.85 22.06 -37.98
C PRO A 43 72.80 23.08 -37.55
N ASN A 44 71.96 22.66 -36.60
CA ASN A 44 71.20 23.45 -35.64
C ASN A 44 71.02 24.94 -35.99
N SER A 45 70.12 25.21 -36.95
CA SER A 45 69.58 26.55 -37.16
C SER A 45 68.96 27.04 -35.86
N THR A 46 69.60 28.04 -35.26
CA THR A 46 69.09 28.90 -34.20
C THR A 46 67.74 29.46 -34.64
N THR A 47 66.66 28.73 -34.33
CA THR A 47 65.29 29.19 -34.60
C THR A 47 65.11 30.56 -33.97
N SER A 48 65.01 31.58 -34.81
CA SER A 48 64.77 32.96 -34.37
C SER A 48 63.52 33.02 -33.50
N ALA A 49 63.50 33.95 -32.55
CA ALA A 49 62.37 34.12 -31.62
C ALA A 49 61.01 34.17 -32.35
N ALA A 50 60.98 34.74 -33.56
CA ALA A 50 59.81 34.79 -34.43
C ALA A 50 59.29 33.39 -34.85
N VAL A 51 60.16 32.44 -35.20
CA VAL A 51 59.76 31.07 -35.57
C VAL A 51 59.23 30.31 -34.35
N ARG A 52 59.83 30.52 -33.18
CA ARG A 52 59.35 29.94 -31.91
C ARG A 52 57.95 30.48 -31.56
N GLY A 53 57.74 31.80 -31.69
CA GLY A 53 56.45 32.44 -31.49
C GLY A 53 55.35 31.89 -32.40
N ARG A 54 55.61 31.76 -33.71
CA ARG A 54 54.64 31.19 -34.68
C ARG A 54 54.27 29.74 -34.34
N LYS A 55 55.24 28.90 -33.93
CA LYS A 55 54.97 27.53 -33.48
C LYS A 55 54.08 27.50 -32.23
N GLN A 56 54.32 28.40 -31.27
CA GLN A 56 53.51 28.51 -30.06
C GLN A 56 52.06 28.92 -30.37
N VAL A 57 51.87 29.92 -31.24
CA VAL A 57 50.53 30.35 -31.69
C VAL A 57 49.78 29.19 -32.35
N LYS A 58 50.45 28.42 -33.23
CA LYS A 58 49.85 27.25 -33.88
C LYS A 58 49.41 26.19 -32.86
N ARG A 59 50.26 25.89 -31.86
CA ARG A 59 49.93 24.96 -30.76
C ARG A 59 48.73 25.44 -29.96
N ASN A 60 48.70 26.71 -29.58
CA ASN A 60 47.60 27.32 -28.84
C ASN A 60 46.29 27.25 -29.64
N ARG A 61 46.31 27.58 -30.93
CA ARG A 61 45.14 27.48 -31.81
C ARG A 61 44.64 26.05 -31.93
N SER A 62 45.54 25.08 -32.11
CA SER A 62 45.18 23.66 -32.15
C SER A 62 44.61 23.16 -30.82
N LYS A 63 45.14 23.64 -29.68
CA LYS A 63 44.60 23.33 -28.35
C LYS A 63 43.19 23.87 -28.20
N LEU A 64 42.97 25.17 -28.47
CA LEU A 64 41.65 25.81 -28.43
C LEU A 64 40.62 25.11 -29.33
N PHE A 65 41.03 24.69 -30.54
CA PHE A 65 40.14 23.95 -31.44
C PHE A 65 39.71 22.60 -30.85
N ARG A 66 40.65 21.84 -30.28
CA ARG A 66 40.35 20.57 -29.60
C ARG A 66 39.44 20.78 -28.39
N ASP A 67 39.68 21.82 -27.61
CA ASP A 67 38.89 22.13 -26.43
C ASP A 67 37.47 22.58 -26.83
N ASN A 68 37.32 23.39 -27.87
CA ASN A 68 36.01 23.72 -28.45
C ASN A 68 35.22 22.48 -28.89
N ILE A 69 35.89 21.51 -29.53
CA ILE A 69 35.25 20.23 -29.90
C ILE A 69 34.82 19.46 -28.65
N LYS A 70 35.66 19.38 -27.62
CA LYS A 70 35.32 18.70 -26.36
C LYS A 70 34.12 19.36 -25.67
N LEU A 71 34.11 20.69 -25.59
CA LEU A 71 33.01 21.46 -24.99
C LEU A 71 31.70 21.24 -25.76
N LYS A 72 31.73 21.27 -27.10
CA LYS A 72 30.54 20.95 -27.93
C LYS A 72 30.00 19.55 -27.64
N LYS A 73 30.87 18.54 -27.55
CA LYS A 73 30.48 17.17 -27.19
C LYS A 73 29.88 17.09 -25.78
N GLN A 74 30.44 17.81 -24.81
CA GLN A 74 29.90 17.88 -23.45
C GLN A 74 28.52 18.53 -23.42
N LEU A 75 28.34 19.66 -24.11
CA LEU A 75 27.03 20.32 -24.26
C LEU A 75 25.99 19.38 -24.86
N GLU A 76 26.34 18.67 -25.93
CA GLU A 76 25.45 17.70 -26.56
C GLU A 76 25.05 16.58 -25.59
N ALA A 77 26.01 16.04 -24.82
CA ALA A 77 25.74 15.02 -23.82
C ALA A 77 24.82 15.51 -22.69
N VAL A 78 25.00 16.75 -22.23
CA VAL A 78 24.14 17.38 -21.23
C VAL A 78 22.73 17.59 -21.79
N ASN A 79 22.59 18.10 -23.02
CA ASN A 79 21.30 18.28 -23.67
C ASN A 79 20.54 16.96 -23.85
N LYS A 80 21.24 15.88 -24.24
CA LYS A 80 20.65 14.54 -24.31
C LYS A 80 20.13 14.06 -22.94
N ARG A 81 20.88 14.32 -21.86
CA ARG A 81 20.45 14.00 -20.49
C ARG A 81 19.22 14.83 -20.10
N TYR A 82 19.24 16.13 -20.37
CA TYR A 82 18.13 17.03 -20.10
C TYR A 82 16.84 16.57 -20.78
N GLU A 83 16.89 16.28 -22.08
CA GLU A 83 15.72 15.80 -22.84
C GLU A 83 15.22 14.44 -22.32
N LYS A 84 16.13 13.53 -21.93
CA LYS A 84 15.76 12.27 -21.28
C LYS A 84 14.97 12.50 -19.98
N TYR A 85 15.44 13.41 -19.12
CA TYR A 85 14.76 13.73 -17.86
C TYR A 85 13.44 14.46 -18.07
N LYS A 86 13.38 15.40 -19.02
CA LYS A 86 12.14 16.09 -19.43
C LYS A 86 11.07 15.10 -19.90
N LYS A 87 11.45 14.15 -20.77
CA LYS A 87 10.54 13.08 -21.22
C LYS A 87 10.10 12.18 -20.07
N ARG A 88 11.00 11.80 -19.17
CA ARG A 88 10.66 11.00 -17.97
C ARG A 88 9.67 11.73 -17.07
N TYR A 89 9.92 12.99 -16.78
CA TYR A 89 9.03 13.84 -15.98
C TYR A 89 7.63 13.93 -16.59
N ASN A 90 7.54 14.19 -17.90
CA ASN A 90 6.25 14.27 -18.59
C ASN A 90 5.47 12.95 -18.58
N ARG A 91 6.16 11.80 -18.67
CA ARG A 91 5.51 10.48 -18.54
C ARG A 91 4.95 10.26 -17.13
N GLU A 92 5.73 10.58 -16.10
CA GLU A 92 5.26 10.48 -14.71
C GLU A 92 4.12 11.44 -14.42
N LYS A 93 4.19 12.68 -14.93
CA LYS A 93 3.11 13.65 -14.86
C LYS A 93 1.81 13.09 -15.46
N ARG A 94 1.85 12.51 -16.67
CA ARG A 94 0.67 11.90 -17.31
C ARG A 94 0.09 10.73 -16.52
N LYS A 95 0.94 9.87 -15.93
CA LYS A 95 0.47 8.76 -15.07
C LYS A 95 -0.28 9.27 -13.85
N ARG A 96 0.19 10.36 -13.21
CA ARG A 96 -0.51 10.97 -12.07
C ARG A 96 -1.89 11.47 -12.45
N PHE A 97 -2.02 12.23 -13.54
CA PHE A 97 -3.33 12.71 -14.02
C PHE A 97 -4.30 11.55 -14.32
N GLN A 98 -3.85 10.50 -15.01
CA GLN A 98 -4.71 9.33 -15.28
C GLN A 98 -5.18 8.62 -14.00
N ASN A 99 -4.32 8.54 -12.98
CA ASN A 99 -4.67 7.93 -11.69
C ASN A 99 -5.61 8.83 -10.87
N GLU A 100 -5.46 10.15 -10.95
CA GLU A 100 -6.33 11.12 -10.28
C GLU A 100 -7.74 11.12 -10.87
N ASP A 101 -7.87 11.14 -12.20
CA ASP A 101 -9.16 11.08 -12.89
C ASP A 101 -9.92 9.78 -12.55
N GLY A 102 -9.21 8.66 -12.54
CA GLY A 102 -9.77 7.36 -12.15
C GLY A 102 -10.18 7.32 -10.67
N SER A 103 -9.41 7.95 -9.78
CA SER A 103 -9.72 8.04 -8.36
C SER A 103 -10.96 8.90 -8.11
N GLN A 104 -11.06 10.06 -8.76
CA GLN A 104 -12.17 10.99 -8.60
C GLN A 104 -13.48 10.41 -9.16
N ALA A 105 -13.44 9.80 -10.34
CA ALA A 105 -14.60 9.12 -10.92
C ALA A 105 -15.11 7.97 -10.02
N ASN A 106 -14.19 7.22 -9.38
CA ASN A 106 -14.56 6.19 -8.43
C ASN A 106 -15.16 6.78 -7.15
N GLN A 107 -14.60 7.87 -6.62
CA GLN A 107 -15.16 8.57 -5.45
C GLN A 107 -16.60 9.04 -5.72
N GLN A 108 -16.85 9.67 -6.87
CA GLN A 108 -18.19 10.10 -7.27
C GLN A 108 -19.16 8.92 -7.37
N LYS A 109 -18.75 7.79 -7.97
CA LYS A 109 -19.57 6.56 -8.00
C LYS A 109 -19.92 6.06 -6.61
N TYR A 110 -18.98 6.10 -5.67
CA TYR A 110 -19.23 5.70 -4.28
C TYR A 110 -20.16 6.68 -3.56
N GLU A 111 -20.01 7.99 -3.78
CA GLU A 111 -20.90 9.00 -3.22
C GLU A 111 -22.34 8.81 -3.72
N ILE A 112 -22.54 8.64 -5.04
CA ILE A 112 -23.86 8.38 -5.63
C ILE A 112 -24.48 7.11 -5.02
N LEU A 113 -23.71 6.02 -4.93
CA LEU A 113 -24.17 4.77 -4.35
C LEU A 113 -24.53 4.92 -2.86
N SER A 114 -23.69 5.60 -2.09
CA SER A 114 -23.92 5.85 -0.66
C SER A 114 -25.22 6.63 -0.44
N ASN A 115 -25.44 7.68 -1.23
CA ASN A 115 -26.63 8.51 -1.15
C ASN A 115 -27.89 7.73 -1.54
N ALA A 116 -27.82 6.87 -2.57
CA ALA A 116 -28.92 6.01 -2.96
C ALA A 116 -29.31 5.03 -1.84
N ILE A 117 -28.33 4.39 -1.21
CA ILE A 117 -28.55 3.45 -0.10
C ILE A 117 -29.13 4.18 1.12
N LYS A 118 -28.57 5.35 1.45
CA LYS A 118 -29.05 6.19 2.56
C LYS A 118 -30.51 6.61 2.35
N LYS A 119 -30.88 7.03 1.15
CA LYS A 119 -32.27 7.37 0.79
C LYS A 119 -33.19 6.16 0.92
N ARG A 120 -32.81 4.99 0.36
CA ARG A 120 -33.62 3.77 0.44
C ARG A 120 -33.83 3.32 1.89
N TYR A 121 -32.78 3.31 2.70
CA TYR A 121 -32.86 2.91 4.10
C TYR A 121 -33.73 3.85 4.95
N LYS A 122 -33.67 5.17 4.72
CA LYS A 122 -34.50 6.16 5.41
C LYS A 122 -35.98 6.05 5.04
N ASN A 123 -36.26 5.86 3.75
CA ASN A 123 -37.64 5.82 3.24
C ASN A 123 -38.34 4.50 3.59
N GLU A 124 -37.58 3.42 3.78
CA GLU A 124 -38.15 2.12 4.13
C GLU A 124 -38.84 2.18 5.51
N LYS A 125 -40.07 1.69 5.61
CA LYS A 125 -40.79 1.59 6.89
C LYS A 125 -40.70 0.19 7.47
N ASN A 126 -40.54 -0.82 6.61
CA ASN A 126 -40.54 -2.21 7.03
C ASN A 126 -39.24 -2.58 7.77
N ARG A 127 -39.38 -2.99 9.04
CA ARG A 127 -38.22 -3.35 9.88
C ARG A 127 -37.43 -4.53 9.32
N ARG A 128 -38.11 -5.49 8.66
CA ARG A 128 -37.46 -6.64 8.04
C ARG A 128 -36.54 -6.21 6.90
N GLU A 129 -36.99 -5.28 6.08
CA GLU A 129 -36.23 -4.78 4.94
C GLU A 129 -35.04 -3.94 5.37
N LYS A 130 -35.20 -3.10 6.41
CA LYS A 130 -34.07 -2.41 7.06
C LYS A 130 -33.01 -3.39 7.55
N TYR A 131 -33.43 -4.50 8.16
CA TYR A 131 -32.51 -5.51 8.65
C TYR A 131 -31.78 -6.24 7.52
N VAL A 132 -32.45 -6.55 6.40
CA VAL A 132 -31.79 -7.13 5.22
C VAL A 132 -30.73 -6.18 4.68
N ILE A 133 -31.05 -4.89 4.53
CA ILE A 133 -30.09 -3.87 4.10
C ILE A 133 -28.89 -3.84 5.06
N GLN A 134 -29.13 -3.82 6.37
CA GLN A 134 -28.05 -3.86 7.38
C GLN A 134 -27.19 -5.12 7.27
N LYS A 135 -27.80 -6.29 7.08
CA LYS A 135 -27.11 -7.59 7.03
C LYS A 135 -26.15 -7.70 5.84
N ILE A 136 -26.51 -7.11 4.69
CA ILE A 136 -25.63 -7.03 3.51
C ILE A 136 -24.29 -6.38 3.87
N PHE A 137 -24.30 -5.40 4.78
CA PHE A 137 -23.11 -4.69 5.21
C PHE A 137 -22.32 -5.38 6.34
N GLU A 138 -22.91 -6.37 7.01
CA GLU A 138 -22.26 -7.10 8.09
C GLU A 138 -21.37 -8.25 7.60
N GLU A 139 -21.45 -8.57 6.31
CA GLU A 139 -20.67 -9.63 5.66
C GLU A 139 -19.16 -9.35 5.72
N LYS A 140 -18.36 -10.41 5.92
CA LYS A 140 -16.91 -10.31 6.19
C LYS A 140 -16.15 -9.61 5.05
N THR A 141 -16.62 -9.75 3.82
CA THR A 141 -16.06 -9.14 2.60
C THR A 141 -16.24 -7.62 2.53
N VAL A 142 -17.22 -7.09 3.27
CA VAL A 142 -17.52 -5.65 3.33
C VAL A 142 -16.70 -4.97 4.43
N LYS A 143 -16.47 -5.67 5.55
CA LYS A 143 -15.70 -5.18 6.71
C LYS A 143 -14.20 -5.00 6.46
N SER A 144 -13.65 -5.58 5.39
CA SER A 144 -12.23 -5.42 5.04
C SER A 144 -11.94 -4.16 4.22
N SER A 145 -12.94 -3.57 3.56
CA SER A 145 -12.73 -2.39 2.70
C SER A 145 -13.01 -1.09 3.46
N ARG A 146 -12.00 -0.21 3.53
CA ARG A 146 -12.11 1.11 4.18
C ARG A 146 -13.25 1.96 3.60
N GLN A 147 -13.41 1.96 2.27
CA GLN A 147 -14.46 2.71 1.59
C GLN A 147 -15.86 2.17 1.92
N LYS A 148 -16.02 0.84 1.95
CA LYS A 148 -17.31 0.22 2.33
C LYS A 148 -17.68 0.49 3.79
N ILE A 149 -16.69 0.50 4.69
CA ILE A 149 -16.88 0.88 6.10
C ILE A 149 -17.35 2.34 6.21
N GLN A 150 -16.81 3.24 5.37
CA GLN A 150 -17.21 4.64 5.36
C GLN A 150 -18.68 4.82 4.92
N ILE A 151 -19.11 4.09 3.88
CA ILE A 151 -20.51 4.05 3.45
C ILE A 151 -21.42 3.57 4.60
N ILE A 152 -21.02 2.53 5.32
CA ILE A 152 -21.79 2.02 6.48
C ILE A 152 -21.97 3.10 7.54
N LYS A 153 -20.89 3.82 7.88
CA LYS A 153 -20.92 4.90 8.87
C LYS A 153 -21.84 6.04 8.43
N GLU A 154 -21.71 6.48 7.18
CA GLU A 154 -22.44 7.65 6.65
C GLU A 154 -23.92 7.36 6.33
N CYS A 155 -24.25 6.12 5.94
CA CYS A 155 -25.58 5.74 5.45
C CYS A 155 -26.48 5.21 6.56
N LEU A 156 -25.95 4.31 7.40
CA LEU A 156 -26.77 3.58 8.36
C LEU A 156 -26.84 4.28 9.72
N ALA A 157 -26.11 5.40 9.90
CA ALA A 157 -25.97 6.09 11.19
C ALA A 157 -25.75 5.08 12.32
N VAL A 158 -25.00 4.01 12.04
CA VAL A 158 -24.50 3.08 13.04
C VAL A 158 -23.36 3.83 13.71
N ASP A 159 -23.75 4.86 14.46
CA ASP A 159 -22.90 5.50 15.43
C ASP A 159 -22.32 4.36 16.25
N GLN A 160 -20.99 4.26 16.20
CA GLN A 160 -20.23 3.28 16.98
C GLN A 160 -20.53 3.38 18.49
N GLY A 161 -21.31 4.38 18.94
CA GLY A 161 -21.85 4.51 20.30
C GLY A 161 -22.88 3.45 20.72
N TYR A 162 -23.58 2.78 19.79
CA TYR A 162 -24.57 1.73 20.15
C TYR A 162 -24.08 0.30 19.96
N ILE A 163 -22.83 0.10 19.53
CA ILE A 163 -22.17 -1.18 19.81
C ILE A 163 -21.85 -1.13 21.30
N ARG A 164 -22.83 -1.49 22.14
CA ARG A 164 -22.60 -1.77 23.57
C ARG A 164 -21.31 -2.56 23.62
N LYS A 165 -20.22 -1.95 24.13
CA LYS A 165 -18.95 -2.66 24.34
C LYS A 165 -19.35 -3.91 25.10
N LYS A 166 -19.33 -5.07 24.44
CA LYS A 166 -19.61 -6.34 25.14
C LYS A 166 -18.64 -6.33 26.31
N GLN A 167 -19.18 -6.36 27.53
CA GLN A 167 -18.36 -6.41 28.73
C GLN A 167 -17.29 -7.47 28.50
N PRO A 168 -16.02 -7.19 28.84
CA PRO A 168 -14.92 -8.06 28.47
C PRO A 168 -15.20 -9.47 28.98
N VAL A 169 -15.36 -10.42 28.05
CA VAL A 169 -15.67 -11.84 28.29
C VAL A 169 -14.70 -12.45 29.32
N PHE A 170 -13.51 -11.85 29.46
CA PHE A 170 -12.50 -12.19 30.43
C PHE A 170 -13.02 -12.19 31.88
N LYS A 171 -13.82 -11.19 32.29
CA LYS A 171 -14.33 -11.11 33.67
C LYS A 171 -15.29 -12.25 34.00
N GLU A 172 -16.07 -12.69 33.01
CA GLU A 172 -17.04 -13.77 33.20
C GLU A 172 -16.35 -15.13 33.35
N LYS A 173 -15.26 -15.38 32.60
CA LYS A 173 -14.49 -16.63 32.72
C LYS A 173 -13.84 -16.76 34.11
N VAL A 174 -13.24 -15.69 34.62
CA VAL A 174 -12.61 -15.69 35.96
C VAL A 174 -13.64 -15.95 37.06
N ILE A 175 -14.82 -15.31 36.98
CA ILE A 175 -15.90 -15.53 37.95
C ILE A 175 -16.38 -16.99 37.90
N ARG A 176 -16.64 -17.55 36.71
CA ARG A 176 -17.07 -18.95 36.57
C ARG A 176 -16.03 -19.93 37.09
N PHE A 177 -14.75 -19.66 36.85
CA PHE A 177 -13.66 -20.49 37.36
C PHE A 177 -13.65 -20.49 38.90
N LYS A 178 -13.72 -19.31 39.53
CA LYS A 178 -13.76 -19.18 41.00
C LYS A 178 -14.99 -19.80 41.63
N ILE A 179 -16.16 -19.69 40.99
CA ILE A 179 -17.38 -20.36 41.44
C ILE A 179 -17.21 -21.88 41.40
N LYS A 180 -16.63 -22.42 40.31
CA LYS A 180 -16.37 -23.85 40.19
C LYS A 180 -15.41 -24.34 41.29
N GLU A 181 -14.31 -23.62 41.48
CA GLU A 181 -13.31 -23.91 42.53
C GLU A 181 -13.94 -23.91 43.93
N PHE A 182 -14.88 -23.01 44.19
CA PHE A 182 -15.63 -22.97 45.45
C PHE A 182 -16.55 -24.18 45.64
N PHE A 183 -17.29 -24.60 44.62
CA PHE A 183 -18.16 -25.78 44.72
C PHE A 183 -17.41 -27.11 44.77
N ASP A 184 -16.20 -27.18 44.23
CA ASP A 184 -15.37 -28.38 44.24
C ASP A 184 -14.75 -28.68 45.62
N ARG A 185 -14.84 -27.76 46.60
CA ARG A 185 -14.34 -27.97 47.96
C ARG A 185 -15.24 -28.92 48.77
N ASP A 186 -14.63 -29.71 49.65
CA ASP A 186 -15.31 -30.75 50.44
C ASP A 186 -16.17 -30.21 51.60
N ASP A 187 -15.88 -29.00 52.06
CA ASP A 187 -16.67 -28.26 53.07
C ASP A 187 -17.94 -27.63 52.48
N ILE A 188 -17.98 -27.40 51.17
CA ILE A 188 -19.13 -26.85 50.45
C ILE A 188 -20.00 -27.96 49.84
N SER A 189 -19.38 -29.00 49.30
CA SER A 189 -20.09 -30.12 48.70
C SER A 189 -19.41 -31.44 48.99
N ARG A 190 -20.20 -32.50 49.20
CA ARG A 190 -19.67 -33.84 49.49
C ARG A 190 -19.86 -34.76 48.29
N ALA A 191 -18.77 -35.40 47.86
CA ALA A 191 -18.83 -36.44 46.85
C ALA A 191 -19.53 -37.69 47.39
N THR A 192 -20.34 -38.28 46.54
CA THR A 192 -20.97 -39.57 46.81
C THR A 192 -19.98 -40.71 46.62
N ALA A 193 -20.29 -41.93 47.08
CA ALA A 193 -19.39 -43.09 46.92
C ALA A 193 -19.95 -44.16 45.96
N GLY A 194 -21.22 -44.05 45.56
CA GLY A 194 -21.89 -45.09 44.79
C GLY A 194 -21.51 -45.11 43.31
N LYS A 195 -21.29 -46.29 42.74
CA LYS A 195 -21.09 -46.49 41.29
C LYS A 195 -22.27 -45.96 40.44
N LYS A 196 -23.50 -46.07 40.97
CA LYS A 196 -24.73 -45.54 40.36
C LYS A 196 -24.86 -44.01 40.46
N GLU A 197 -24.00 -43.37 41.25
CA GLU A 197 -24.00 -41.93 41.50
C GLU A 197 -22.88 -41.24 40.70
N THR A 198 -22.61 -41.74 39.50
CA THR A 198 -21.67 -41.13 38.55
C THR A 198 -22.42 -40.49 37.40
N VAL A 199 -21.88 -39.38 36.87
CA VAL A 199 -22.38 -38.67 35.70
C VAL A 199 -21.23 -38.58 34.69
N SER A 200 -21.51 -38.91 33.43
CA SER A 200 -20.54 -38.77 32.34
C SER A 200 -20.82 -37.50 31.56
N LEU A 201 -19.90 -36.54 31.57
CA LEU A 201 -19.99 -35.32 30.78
C LEU A 201 -18.72 -35.15 29.95
N LYS A 202 -18.86 -34.95 28.63
CA LYS A 202 -17.72 -34.78 27.71
C LYS A 202 -16.66 -35.89 27.86
N LYS A 203 -17.10 -37.14 27.93
CA LYS A 203 -16.25 -38.34 28.11
C LYS A 203 -15.46 -38.38 29.45
N THR A 204 -15.76 -37.47 30.38
CA THR A 204 -15.20 -37.50 31.74
C THR A 204 -16.27 -38.00 32.70
N LYS A 205 -15.98 -39.08 33.43
CA LYS A 205 -16.84 -39.57 34.51
C LYS A 205 -16.55 -38.80 35.79
N MET A 206 -17.59 -38.26 36.40
CA MET A 206 -17.50 -37.54 37.67
C MET A 206 -18.52 -38.11 38.65
N GLN A 207 -18.17 -38.15 39.91
CA GLN A 207 -19.05 -38.55 40.99
C GLN A 207 -20.04 -37.41 41.30
N LYS A 208 -21.32 -37.72 41.55
CA LYS A 208 -22.30 -36.72 41.98
C LYS A 208 -21.84 -36.12 43.30
N ARG A 209 -21.99 -34.81 43.46
CA ARG A 209 -21.72 -34.09 44.70
C ARG A 209 -23.02 -33.47 45.22
N TYR A 210 -23.26 -33.59 46.52
CA TYR A 210 -24.38 -32.95 47.19
C TYR A 210 -23.91 -31.67 47.88
N LEU A 211 -24.69 -30.60 47.76
CA LEU A 211 -24.42 -29.35 48.48
C LEU A 211 -24.73 -29.53 49.97
N LEU A 212 -23.86 -29.03 50.82
CA LEU A 212 -24.01 -29.15 52.27
C LEU A 212 -24.87 -28.03 52.89
N ASP A 213 -25.18 -26.98 52.11
CA ASP A 213 -25.98 -25.84 52.56
C ASP A 213 -26.84 -25.29 51.40
N ASN A 214 -27.77 -24.41 51.76
CA ASN A 214 -28.65 -23.71 50.85
C ASN A 214 -27.88 -22.73 49.95
N MET A 215 -28.33 -22.59 48.70
CA MET A 215 -27.70 -21.71 47.70
C MET A 215 -27.53 -20.25 48.16
N LYS A 216 -28.46 -19.75 48.99
CA LYS A 216 -28.38 -18.40 49.57
C LYS A 216 -27.18 -18.26 50.50
N ASN A 217 -26.99 -19.21 51.42
CA ASN A 217 -25.90 -19.20 52.39
C ASN A 217 -24.56 -19.38 51.70
N LEU A 218 -24.48 -20.31 50.75
CA LEU A 218 -23.28 -20.53 49.93
C LEU A 218 -22.86 -19.27 49.16
N TYR A 219 -23.82 -18.51 48.61
CA TYR A 219 -23.52 -17.24 47.96
C TYR A 219 -22.96 -16.19 48.93
N VAL A 220 -23.50 -16.11 50.15
CA VAL A 220 -23.00 -15.19 51.19
C VAL A 220 -21.56 -15.56 51.58
N SER A 221 -21.27 -16.85 51.78
CA SER A 221 -19.92 -17.34 52.06
C SER A 221 -18.96 -17.03 50.90
N PHE A 222 -19.36 -17.31 49.67
CA PHE A 222 -18.56 -16.98 48.48
C PHE A 222 -18.24 -15.48 48.36
N LYS A 223 -19.23 -14.63 48.67
CA LYS A 223 -19.06 -13.17 48.67
C LYS A 223 -18.13 -12.67 49.75
N ARG A 224 -18.17 -13.30 50.93
CA ARG A 224 -17.27 -12.99 52.05
C ARG A 224 -15.82 -13.32 51.71
N GLU A 225 -15.58 -14.45 51.04
CA GLU A 225 -14.24 -14.85 50.61
C GLU A 225 -13.70 -14.02 49.43
N ASN A 226 -14.58 -13.56 48.54
CA ASN A 226 -14.18 -12.88 47.31
C ASN A 226 -14.81 -11.48 47.19
N PRO A 227 -14.50 -10.53 48.10
CA PRO A 227 -15.14 -9.22 48.12
C PRO A 227 -14.83 -8.39 46.86
N ALA A 228 -13.66 -8.59 46.25
CA ALA A 228 -13.25 -7.90 45.03
C ALA A 228 -14.05 -8.31 43.78
N LEU A 229 -14.69 -9.49 43.79
CA LEU A 229 -15.45 -9.99 42.65
C LEU A 229 -16.90 -9.50 42.69
N ARG A 230 -17.28 -8.67 41.71
CA ARG A 230 -18.71 -8.34 41.45
C ARG A 230 -19.43 -9.53 40.80
N CYS A 231 -19.72 -10.55 41.60
CA CYS A 231 -20.66 -11.62 41.26
C CYS A 231 -22.08 -11.25 41.75
N SER A 232 -23.11 -11.59 40.99
CA SER A 232 -24.52 -11.47 41.40
C SER A 232 -25.08 -12.85 41.76
N TYR A 233 -26.13 -12.93 42.57
CA TYR A 233 -26.75 -14.21 42.93
C TYR A 233 -27.14 -15.03 41.68
N LYS A 234 -27.75 -14.38 40.68
CA LYS A 234 -28.11 -15.01 39.40
C LYS A 234 -26.91 -15.56 38.62
N THR A 235 -25.75 -14.93 38.73
CA THR A 235 -24.51 -15.42 38.09
C THR A 235 -23.90 -16.58 38.86
N PHE A 236 -24.05 -16.59 40.19
CA PHE A 236 -23.54 -17.63 41.07
C PHE A 236 -24.28 -18.97 40.90
N THR A 237 -25.60 -18.93 40.71
CA THR A 237 -26.45 -20.13 40.63
C THR A 237 -26.54 -20.76 39.23
N ARG A 238 -25.77 -20.29 38.24
CA ARG A 238 -25.94 -20.64 36.82
C ARG A 238 -24.71 -21.27 36.22
#